data_AF-A0A533TUP7-F1
#
_entry.id   AF-A0A533TUP7-F1
#
_cell.length_a   1.000
_cell.length_b   1.000
_cell.length_c   1.000
_cell.angle_alpha   90.00
_cell.angle_beta   90.00
_cell.angle_gamma   90.00
#
_symmetry.space_group_name_H-M   'P 1'
#
loop_
_entity.id
_entity.type
_entity.pdbx_description
1 polymer ?
#
loop_
_entity_poly.entity_id
_entity_poly.type
_entity_poly.pdbx_seq_one_letter_code
_entity_poly.pdbx_strand_id
1 'polypeptide(L)'
;MKLVINDIPCDASPGQTIGKVAQLSHSHVGHLCGGRGICQTCYVTVREGDECLSPLSDIEQAFLSERQIQSGGRLACQAVLEHEGTLDVLSRPEEIRRLLFSNPLALLPYGASMASDTALRILPGIANLAGRIVRGEVSVKDDSEVLFMVASPAQQSVAVSLPEAVELQPVVMKVSAPVVAPVPVAIKESNTPTVTLEGIDEVTTLKLAAAGVKSLEQLLEKGHDKSGRKELSVTTGIGETTILKLVHRADLARIQGINASVAELLDAAGVATMFDLSQRNPSNLYGKMQAIIKQKKLIQLPPSVDQIKEWIAQAKKLPRKVLV
;
A
#
# COMPACT_ATOMS: atom_id res chain seq x y z
N MET A 1 -29.36 12.00 -17.94
CA MET A 1 -28.00 12.55 -18.21
C MET A 1 -27.09 11.47 -18.78
N LYS A 2 -25.97 11.84 -19.40
CA LYS A 2 -25.00 10.88 -19.94
C LYS A 2 -23.73 10.89 -19.10
N LEU A 3 -23.55 9.89 -18.25
CA LEU A 3 -22.34 9.74 -17.44
C LEU A 3 -21.45 8.66 -18.07
N VAL A 4 -20.16 8.96 -18.23
CA VAL A 4 -19.13 8.01 -18.64
C VAL A 4 -18.12 7.91 -17.51
N ILE A 5 -17.88 6.70 -17.01
CA ILE A 5 -16.88 6.42 -15.98
C ILE A 5 -15.88 5.44 -16.55
N ASN A 6 -14.60 5.82 -16.63
CA ASN A 6 -13.55 4.97 -17.20
C ASN A 6 -13.89 4.46 -18.62
N ASP A 7 -14.40 5.33 -19.48
CA ASP A 7 -14.89 5.03 -20.83
C ASP A 7 -16.13 4.09 -20.89
N ILE A 8 -16.74 3.77 -19.75
CA ILE A 8 -17.96 2.95 -19.68
C ILE A 8 -19.18 3.87 -19.53
N PRO A 9 -20.14 3.84 -20.47
CA PRO A 9 -21.38 4.60 -20.33
C PRO A 9 -22.22 4.02 -19.19
N CYS A 10 -22.74 4.90 -18.33
CA CYS A 10 -23.48 4.56 -17.12
C CYS A 10 -24.85 5.23 -17.12
N ASP A 11 -25.86 4.49 -16.68
CA ASP A 11 -27.19 5.03 -16.42
C ASP A 11 -27.17 5.88 -15.14
N ALA A 12 -27.45 7.18 -15.29
CA ALA A 12 -27.37 8.15 -14.22
C ALA A 12 -28.63 9.02 -14.18
N SER A 13 -29.14 9.25 -12.97
CA SER A 13 -30.28 10.13 -12.68
C SER A 13 -29.83 11.32 -11.81
N PRO A 14 -30.42 12.52 -12.00
CA PRO A 14 -30.20 13.65 -11.10
C PRO A 14 -30.46 13.27 -9.63
N GLY A 15 -29.69 13.85 -8.72
CA GLY A 15 -29.70 13.57 -7.28
C GLY A 15 -28.87 12.37 -6.85
N GLN A 16 -28.37 11.53 -7.77
CA GLN A 16 -27.42 10.48 -7.44
C GLN A 16 -26.00 11.02 -7.29
N THR A 17 -25.15 10.33 -6.54
CA THR A 17 -23.70 10.63 -6.53
C THR A 17 -22.98 9.81 -7.60
N ILE A 18 -21.85 10.34 -8.11
CA ILE A 18 -20.99 9.59 -9.04
C ILE A 18 -20.63 8.22 -8.46
N GLY A 19 -20.31 8.17 -7.17
CA GLY A 19 -19.95 6.95 -6.45
C GLY A 19 -21.09 5.93 -6.39
N LYS A 20 -22.35 6.39 -6.27
CA LYS A 20 -23.51 5.50 -6.31
C LYS A 20 -23.70 4.91 -7.70
N VAL A 21 -23.59 5.72 -8.75
CA VAL A 21 -23.69 5.26 -10.14
C VAL A 21 -22.54 4.30 -10.48
N ALA A 22 -21.32 4.59 -10.03
CA ALA A 22 -20.16 3.72 -10.23
C ALA A 22 -20.37 2.33 -9.61
N GLN A 23 -20.96 2.26 -8.41
CA GLN A 23 -21.29 0.99 -7.76
C GLN A 23 -22.35 0.19 -8.53
N LEU A 24 -23.38 0.86 -9.06
CA LEU A 24 -24.47 0.21 -9.81
C LEU A 24 -24.02 -0.28 -11.19
N SER A 25 -23.12 0.46 -11.84
CA SER A 25 -22.56 0.14 -13.16
C SER A 25 -21.34 -0.77 -13.11
N HIS A 26 -20.87 -1.16 -11.92
CA HIS A 26 -19.62 -1.90 -11.71
C HIS A 26 -18.36 -1.21 -12.27
N SER A 27 -18.41 0.12 -12.38
CA SER A 27 -17.26 0.94 -12.77
C SER A 27 -16.22 0.97 -11.63
N HIS A 28 -14.95 0.77 -11.96
CA HIS A 28 -13.86 0.62 -10.97
C HIS A 28 -13.50 1.92 -10.23
N VAL A 29 -14.37 2.32 -9.29
CA VAL A 29 -14.20 3.45 -8.36
C VAL A 29 -14.15 2.91 -6.93
N GLY A 30 -13.14 3.33 -6.16
CA GLY A 30 -12.98 2.90 -4.77
C GLY A 30 -14.07 3.46 -3.86
N HIS A 31 -14.39 2.74 -2.78
CA HIS A 31 -15.46 3.12 -1.86
C HIS A 31 -15.24 2.55 -0.44
N LEU A 32 -14.01 2.61 0.05
CA LEU A 32 -13.59 1.98 1.32
C LEU A 32 -14.49 2.34 2.51
N CYS A 33 -14.88 3.61 2.62
CA CYS A 33 -15.72 4.08 3.71
C CYS A 33 -17.23 3.93 3.48
N GLY A 34 -17.65 3.28 2.40
CA GLY A 34 -19.07 3.17 2.01
C GLY A 34 -19.71 4.51 1.59
N GLY A 35 -18.91 5.51 1.22
CA GLY A 35 -19.39 6.81 0.78
C GLY A 35 -19.66 7.83 1.88
N ARG A 36 -19.12 7.60 3.09
CA ARG A 36 -19.24 8.53 4.23
C ARG A 36 -18.31 9.74 4.17
N GLY A 37 -17.48 9.89 3.13
CA GLY A 37 -16.58 11.04 3.02
C GLY A 37 -15.53 11.13 4.14
N ILE A 38 -14.94 10.00 4.52
CA ILE A 38 -13.88 9.92 5.55
C ILE A 38 -12.53 9.45 4.97
N CYS A 39 -12.48 9.18 3.66
CA CYS A 39 -11.29 8.69 2.96
C CYS A 39 -11.28 9.23 1.52
N GLN A 40 -10.13 9.13 0.84
CA GLN A 40 -9.96 9.58 -0.55
C GLN A 40 -10.01 8.43 -1.58
N THR A 41 -10.43 7.23 -1.20
CA THR A 41 -10.40 6.05 -2.13
C THR A 41 -11.34 6.20 -3.33
N CYS A 42 -12.40 7.01 -3.19
CA CYS A 42 -13.35 7.34 -4.25
C CYS A 42 -12.94 8.55 -5.10
N TYR A 43 -11.69 8.98 -5.01
CA TYR A 43 -11.19 10.09 -5.81
C TYR A 43 -11.33 9.80 -7.30
N VAL A 44 -11.86 10.78 -8.00
CA VAL A 44 -12.01 10.78 -9.46
C VAL A 44 -11.61 12.14 -10.01
N THR A 45 -11.21 12.15 -11.28
CA THR A 45 -10.90 13.37 -12.02
C THR A 45 -11.99 13.57 -13.07
N VAL A 46 -12.69 14.70 -12.99
CA VAL A 46 -13.67 15.13 -14.00
C VAL A 46 -12.90 15.66 -15.20
N ARG A 47 -13.12 15.06 -16.37
CA ARG A 47 -12.49 15.47 -17.63
C ARG A 47 -13.37 16.46 -18.39
N GLU A 48 -14.67 16.21 -18.39
CA GLU A 48 -15.68 17.03 -19.08
C GLU A 48 -16.96 17.05 -18.26
N GLY A 49 -17.68 18.18 -18.26
CA GLY A 49 -19.02 18.28 -17.65
C GLY A 49 -19.06 18.58 -16.16
N ASP A 50 -18.06 19.29 -15.59
CA ASP A 50 -18.06 19.68 -14.17
C ASP A 50 -19.30 20.51 -13.79
N GLU A 51 -19.85 21.27 -14.74
CA GLU A 51 -21.11 22.00 -14.60
C GLU A 51 -22.33 21.09 -14.34
N CYS A 52 -22.23 19.78 -14.55
CA CYS A 52 -23.28 18.82 -14.22
C CYS A 52 -23.34 18.47 -12.72
N LEU A 53 -22.32 18.86 -11.95
CA LEU A 53 -22.11 18.46 -10.57
C LEU A 53 -22.51 19.55 -9.57
N SER A 54 -22.84 19.11 -8.37
CA SER A 54 -22.97 19.99 -7.22
C SER A 54 -21.67 20.74 -6.93
N PRO A 55 -21.74 21.92 -6.32
CA PRO A 55 -20.56 22.62 -5.80
C PRO A 55 -19.73 21.72 -4.86
N LEU A 56 -18.44 22.06 -4.70
CA LEU A 56 -17.55 21.35 -3.78
C LEU A 56 -18.09 21.43 -2.35
N SER A 57 -18.37 20.27 -1.77
CA SER A 57 -18.78 20.18 -0.36
C SER A 57 -17.65 20.55 0.60
N ASP A 58 -17.99 20.86 1.85
CA ASP A 58 -17.03 21.09 2.93
C ASP A 58 -16.12 19.87 3.16
N ILE A 59 -16.66 18.66 3.00
CA ILE A 59 -15.91 17.40 3.04
C ILE A 59 -14.91 17.35 1.90
N GLU A 60 -15.32 17.64 0.66
CA GLU A 60 -14.41 17.65 -0.48
C GLU A 60 -13.28 18.67 -0.28
N GLN A 61 -13.60 19.88 0.20
CA GLN A 61 -12.60 20.91 0.47
C GLN A 61 -11.63 20.50 1.59
N ALA A 62 -12.09 19.77 2.60
CA ALA A 62 -11.23 19.28 3.68
C ALA A 62 -10.24 18.20 3.21
N PHE A 63 -10.68 17.33 2.30
CA PHE A 63 -9.88 16.18 1.87
C PHE A 63 -9.13 16.41 0.55
N LEU A 64 -9.51 17.35 -0.31
CA LEU A 64 -8.83 17.57 -1.60
C LEU A 64 -7.87 18.75 -1.53
N SER A 65 -6.67 18.60 -2.10
CA SER A 65 -5.74 19.72 -2.24
C SER A 65 -6.22 20.73 -3.28
N GLU A 66 -5.75 21.96 -3.21
CA GLU A 66 -6.07 22.98 -4.23
C GLU A 66 -5.65 22.54 -5.63
N ARG A 67 -4.48 21.90 -5.74
CA ARG A 67 -3.99 21.31 -6.99
C ARG A 67 -4.97 20.26 -7.53
N GLN A 68 -5.44 19.36 -6.66
CA GLN A 68 -6.40 18.33 -7.03
C GLN A 68 -7.72 18.95 -7.51
N ILE A 69 -8.24 19.93 -6.78
CA ILE A 69 -9.47 20.65 -7.15
C ILE A 69 -9.31 21.33 -8.52
N GLN A 70 -8.20 22.04 -8.73
CA GLN A 70 -7.89 22.70 -10.00
C GLN A 70 -7.77 21.72 -11.17
N SER A 71 -7.32 20.49 -10.91
CA SER A 71 -7.27 19.42 -11.92
C SER A 71 -8.61 18.72 -12.17
N GLY A 72 -9.72 19.19 -11.60
CA GLY A 72 -11.04 18.54 -11.72
C GLY A 72 -11.25 17.39 -10.73
N GLY A 73 -10.47 17.35 -9.65
CA GLY A 73 -10.56 16.31 -8.62
C GLY A 73 -11.84 16.44 -7.81
N ARG A 74 -12.58 15.33 -7.69
CA ARG A 74 -13.81 15.22 -6.89
C ARG A 74 -13.77 13.96 -6.03
N LEU A 75 -14.52 13.97 -4.93
CA LEU A 75 -14.84 12.74 -4.22
C LEU A 75 -16.12 12.17 -4.80
N ALA A 76 -16.03 11.07 -5.55
CA ALA A 76 -17.20 10.51 -6.24
C ALA A 76 -18.37 10.23 -5.29
N CYS A 77 -18.09 9.89 -4.02
CA CYS A 77 -19.15 9.64 -3.04
C CYS A 77 -19.88 10.90 -2.54
N GLN A 78 -19.33 12.10 -2.75
CA GLN A 78 -19.92 13.37 -2.33
C GLN A 78 -20.39 14.22 -3.51
N ALA A 79 -19.80 14.05 -4.70
CA ALA A 79 -20.21 14.75 -5.91
C ALA A 79 -21.59 14.27 -6.38
N VAL A 80 -22.59 15.14 -6.27
CA VAL A 80 -23.98 14.88 -6.66
C VAL A 80 -24.21 15.37 -8.09
N LEU A 81 -24.98 14.61 -8.86
CA LEU A 81 -25.40 14.96 -10.22
C LEU A 81 -26.61 15.91 -10.14
N GLU A 82 -26.43 17.20 -10.43
CA GLU A 82 -27.50 18.21 -10.28
C GLU A 82 -28.12 18.62 -11.62
N HIS A 83 -27.30 18.78 -12.65
CA HIS A 83 -27.73 19.29 -13.94
C HIS A 83 -27.64 18.23 -15.03
N GLU A 84 -28.52 18.34 -16.04
CA GLU A 84 -28.47 17.46 -17.20
C GLU A 84 -27.32 17.85 -18.12
N GLY A 85 -26.58 16.84 -18.60
CA GLY A 85 -25.48 17.04 -19.54
C GLY A 85 -24.72 15.75 -19.79
N THR A 86 -23.54 15.89 -20.39
CA THR A 86 -22.56 14.82 -20.55
C THR A 86 -21.43 15.03 -19.57
N LEU A 87 -21.13 14.01 -18.78
CA LEU A 87 -20.10 14.03 -17.75
C LEU A 87 -19.13 12.87 -17.99
N ASP A 88 -17.85 13.18 -18.17
CA ASP A 88 -16.77 12.19 -18.31
C ASP A 88 -15.85 12.24 -17.10
N VAL A 89 -15.66 11.07 -16.48
CA VAL A 89 -14.97 10.92 -15.21
C VAL A 89 -13.99 9.76 -15.27
N LEU A 90 -12.79 10.01 -14.78
CA LEU A 90 -11.73 9.01 -14.70
C LEU A 90 -11.43 8.67 -13.23
N SER A 91 -11.39 7.39 -12.91
CA SER A 91 -10.95 6.93 -11.60
C SER A 91 -9.42 6.89 -11.50
N ARG A 92 -8.90 7.11 -10.29
CA ARG A 92 -7.47 7.07 -10.03
C ARG A 92 -6.80 5.74 -10.46
N PRO A 93 -7.39 4.55 -10.20
CA PRO A 93 -6.83 3.30 -10.71
C PRO A 93 -6.70 3.26 -12.24
N GLU A 94 -7.68 3.82 -12.96
CA GLU A 94 -7.66 3.86 -14.42
C GLU A 94 -6.65 4.88 -14.94
N GLU A 95 -6.49 6.02 -14.27
CA GLU A 95 -5.42 6.99 -14.56
C GLU A 95 -4.04 6.35 -14.47
N ILE A 96 -3.76 5.66 -13.35
CA ILE A 96 -2.50 4.96 -13.12
C ILE A 96 -2.30 3.85 -14.17
N ARG A 97 -3.35 3.08 -14.48
CA ARG A 97 -3.31 2.07 -15.54
C ARG A 97 -2.89 2.68 -16.88
N ARG A 98 -3.50 3.80 -17.27
CA ARG A 98 -3.14 4.48 -18.53
C ARG A 98 -1.72 5.02 -18.51
N LEU A 99 -1.26 5.60 -17.39
CA LEU A 99 0.12 6.07 -17.24
C LEU A 99 1.12 4.92 -17.35
N LEU A 100 0.85 3.78 -16.71
CA LEU A 100 1.68 2.57 -16.81
C LEU A 100 1.92 2.14 -18.26
N PHE A 101 0.87 2.18 -19.10
CA PHE A 101 0.97 1.73 -20.50
C PHE A 101 1.45 2.81 -21.47
N SER A 102 1.20 4.09 -21.21
CA SER A 102 1.55 5.19 -22.12
C SER A 102 2.91 5.83 -21.81
N ASN A 103 3.20 6.08 -20.53
CA ASN A 103 4.43 6.70 -20.08
C ASN A 103 4.76 6.27 -18.62
N PRO A 104 5.36 5.09 -18.43
CA PRO A 104 5.63 4.57 -17.09
C PRO A 104 6.57 5.45 -16.27
N LEU A 105 7.43 6.28 -16.90
CA LEU A 105 8.30 7.21 -16.19
C LEU A 105 7.52 8.34 -15.50
N ALA A 106 6.34 8.68 -16.00
CA ALA A 106 5.46 9.68 -15.38
C ALA A 106 4.87 9.21 -14.03
N LEU A 107 4.99 7.93 -13.68
CA LEU A 107 4.51 7.41 -12.39
C LEU A 107 5.29 7.95 -11.19
N LEU A 108 6.57 8.24 -11.36
CA LEU A 108 7.41 8.80 -10.29
C LEU A 108 6.92 10.21 -9.86
N PRO A 109 6.84 11.20 -10.77
CA PRO A 109 6.33 12.52 -10.39
C PRO A 109 4.85 12.46 -9.98
N TYR A 110 4.05 11.57 -10.58
CA TYR A 110 2.67 11.34 -10.17
C TYR A 110 2.58 10.90 -8.70
N GLY A 111 3.33 9.86 -8.33
CA GLY A 111 3.37 9.33 -6.95
C GLY A 111 3.86 10.37 -5.94
N ALA A 112 4.89 11.15 -6.29
CA ALA A 112 5.37 12.25 -5.45
C ALA A 112 4.28 13.32 -5.22
N SER A 113 3.56 13.69 -6.29
CA SER A 113 2.47 14.68 -6.19
C SER A 113 1.32 14.18 -5.31
N MET A 114 0.98 12.89 -5.40
CA MET A 114 -0.03 12.27 -4.54
C MET A 114 0.36 12.29 -3.07
N ALA A 115 1.60 11.90 -2.75
CA ALA A 115 2.09 11.89 -1.37
C ALA A 115 2.03 13.30 -0.75
N SER A 116 2.42 14.32 -1.53
CA SER A 116 2.34 15.72 -1.12
C SER A 116 0.90 16.18 -0.89
N ASP A 117 -0.02 15.88 -1.82
CA ASP A 117 -1.43 16.25 -1.68
C ASP A 117 -2.07 15.63 -0.42
N THR A 118 -1.79 14.36 -0.15
CA THR A 118 -2.28 13.67 1.05
C THR A 118 -1.70 14.32 2.30
N ALA A 119 -0.38 14.55 2.36
CA ALA A 119 0.27 15.18 3.52
C ALA A 119 -0.35 16.54 3.88
N LEU A 120 -0.65 17.37 2.87
CA LEU A 120 -1.29 18.68 3.06
C LEU A 120 -2.73 18.60 3.61
N ARG A 121 -3.44 17.49 3.36
CA ARG A 121 -4.88 17.34 3.71
C ARG A 121 -5.15 16.43 4.90
N ILE A 122 -4.13 15.82 5.51
CA ILE A 122 -4.29 15.00 6.72
C ILE A 122 -4.89 15.82 7.87
N LEU A 123 -4.30 16.96 8.23
CA LEU A 123 -4.77 17.75 9.38
C LEU A 123 -6.18 18.33 9.15
N PRO A 124 -6.48 18.99 8.01
CA PRO A 124 -7.83 19.47 7.72
C PRO A 124 -8.87 18.34 7.68
N GLY A 125 -8.52 17.19 7.10
CA GLY A 125 -9.39 16.02 7.03
C GLY A 125 -9.73 15.46 8.42
N ILE A 126 -8.73 15.34 9.30
CA ILE A 126 -8.94 14.90 10.70
C ILE A 126 -9.81 15.92 11.45
N ALA A 127 -9.55 17.21 11.31
CA ALA A 127 -10.34 18.25 11.97
C ALA A 127 -11.81 18.26 11.50
N ASN A 128 -12.05 18.14 10.18
CA ASN A 128 -13.40 18.03 9.63
C ASN A 128 -14.11 16.78 10.17
N LEU A 129 -13.43 15.62 10.17
CA LEU A 129 -13.98 14.37 10.71
C LEU A 129 -14.33 14.48 12.19
N ALA A 130 -13.45 15.07 13.01
CA ALA A 130 -13.71 15.31 14.43
C ALA A 130 -14.99 16.14 14.63
N GLY A 131 -15.14 17.23 13.87
CA GLY A 131 -16.34 18.07 13.93
C GLY A 131 -17.62 17.30 13.58
N ARG A 132 -17.56 16.40 12.59
CA ARG A 132 -18.71 15.58 12.16
C ARG A 132 -19.08 14.50 13.18
N ILE A 133 -18.10 13.94 13.87
CA ILE A 133 -18.34 13.02 14.99
C ILE A 133 -19.04 13.76 16.14
N VAL A 134 -18.55 14.95 16.50
CA VAL A 134 -19.17 15.78 17.54
C VAL A 134 -20.61 16.16 17.20
N ARG A 135 -20.92 16.42 15.92
CA ARG A 135 -22.28 16.70 15.44
C ARG A 135 -23.17 15.46 15.28
N GLY A 136 -22.66 14.26 15.51
CA GLY A 136 -23.41 13.02 15.38
C GLY A 136 -23.68 12.58 13.93
N GLU A 137 -23.04 13.19 12.94
CA GLU A 137 -23.18 12.85 11.52
C GLU A 137 -22.44 11.55 11.15
N VAL A 138 -21.42 11.21 11.95
CA VAL A 138 -20.63 9.99 11.79
C VAL A 138 -20.58 9.27 13.12
N SER A 139 -21.14 8.06 13.17
CA SER A 139 -21.03 7.19 14.34
C SER A 139 -19.71 6.41 14.28
N VAL A 140 -18.84 6.69 15.24
CA VAL A 140 -17.71 5.82 15.55
C VAL A 140 -18.26 4.75 16.47
N LYS A 141 -18.39 3.51 15.98
CA LYS A 141 -18.54 2.36 16.88
C LYS A 141 -17.24 2.25 17.67
N ASP A 142 -17.32 1.99 18.97
CA ASP A 142 -16.23 2.01 19.96
C ASP A 142 -14.92 1.34 19.49
N ASP A 143 -14.13 2.07 18.70
CA ASP A 143 -12.72 1.83 18.46
C ASP A 143 -11.99 2.99 19.12
N SER A 144 -11.45 2.73 20.30
CA SER A 144 -10.80 3.69 21.20
C SER A 144 -9.65 4.47 20.53
N GLU A 145 -9.06 3.94 19.46
CA GLU A 145 -7.99 4.58 18.69
C GLU A 145 -8.47 5.78 17.86
N VAL A 146 -9.66 5.69 17.23
CA VAL A 146 -10.19 6.80 16.42
C VAL A 146 -10.55 7.96 17.34
N LEU A 147 -11.15 7.67 18.50
CA LEU A 147 -11.52 8.65 19.52
C LEU A 147 -10.28 9.36 20.11
N PHE A 148 -9.17 8.65 20.33
CA PHE A 148 -7.92 9.25 20.81
C PHE A 148 -7.35 10.26 19.82
N MET A 149 -7.47 10.00 18.52
CA MET A 149 -7.03 10.90 17.46
C MET A 149 -7.88 12.18 17.36
N VAL A 150 -9.17 12.13 17.73
CA VAL A 150 -10.08 13.29 17.67
C VAL A 150 -10.31 14.02 19.00
N ALA A 151 -9.98 13.42 20.15
CA ALA A 151 -10.38 13.93 21.46
C ALA A 151 -9.38 14.88 22.16
N SER A 152 -8.28 15.31 21.53
CA SER A 152 -7.34 16.23 22.18
C SER A 152 -6.75 17.29 21.24
N PRO A 153 -7.47 18.40 21.02
CA PRO A 153 -6.90 19.57 20.33
C PRO A 153 -5.76 20.25 21.12
N ALA A 154 -5.52 19.86 22.38
CA ALA A 154 -4.56 20.52 23.28
C ALA A 154 -3.15 19.89 23.33
N GLN A 155 -2.88 18.80 22.61
CA GLN A 155 -1.55 18.11 22.68
C GLN A 155 -0.77 18.08 21.35
N GLN A 156 -1.26 18.72 20.29
CA GLN A 156 -0.50 18.90 19.05
C GLN A 156 0.25 20.24 19.05
N SER A 157 1.05 20.48 20.08
CA SER A 157 2.18 21.42 20.02
C SER A 157 3.48 20.62 19.84
N VAL A 158 3.53 19.75 18.84
CA VAL A 158 4.83 19.34 18.30
C VAL A 158 5.08 20.28 17.13
N ALA A 159 5.91 21.29 17.39
CA ALA A 159 6.50 22.10 16.33
C ALA A 159 7.24 21.16 15.38
N VAL A 160 6.61 20.79 14.27
CA VAL A 160 7.32 20.26 13.12
C VAL A 160 8.03 21.47 12.52
N SER A 161 9.31 21.61 12.86
CA SER A 161 10.21 22.48 12.12
C SER A 161 10.14 22.07 10.65
N LEU A 162 9.55 22.93 9.83
CA LEU A 162 9.69 22.89 8.38
C LEU A 162 11.20 22.88 8.07
N PRO A 163 11.73 21.93 7.28
CA PRO A 163 13.05 22.14 6.72
C PRO A 163 13.01 23.42 5.89
N GLU A 164 14.00 24.29 6.09
CA GLU A 164 14.17 25.52 5.33
C GLU A 164 13.99 25.26 3.83
N ALA A 165 13.22 26.13 3.19
CA ALA A 165 13.00 26.11 1.76
C ALA A 165 14.35 26.17 1.04
N VAL A 166 14.75 25.06 0.43
CA VAL A 166 15.84 25.07 -0.56
C VAL A 166 15.26 25.75 -1.80
N GLU A 167 15.63 27.01 -2.02
CA GLU A 167 15.39 27.71 -3.27
C GLU A 167 16.06 26.96 -4.42
N LEU A 168 15.25 26.23 -5.19
CA LEU A 168 15.70 25.66 -6.45
C LEU A 168 15.75 26.78 -7.49
N GLN A 169 16.95 27.33 -7.69
CA GLN A 169 17.20 28.19 -8.85
C GLN A 169 17.01 27.38 -10.15
N PRO A 170 16.38 27.96 -11.18
CA PRO A 170 16.10 27.25 -12.42
C PRO A 170 17.41 27.09 -13.22
N VAL A 171 18.02 25.91 -13.16
CA VAL A 171 19.09 25.56 -14.10
C VAL A 171 18.46 25.20 -15.44
N VAL A 172 18.36 26.18 -16.32
CA VAL A 172 18.02 25.97 -17.72
C VAL A 172 19.23 25.33 -18.41
N MET A 173 19.32 24.01 -18.41
CA MET A 173 20.28 23.31 -19.26
C MET A 173 19.63 23.01 -20.61
N LYS A 174 19.97 23.84 -21.61
CA LYS A 174 19.92 23.43 -23.01
C LYS A 174 20.90 22.26 -23.19
N VAL A 175 20.41 21.07 -23.50
CA VAL A 175 21.28 20.02 -24.05
C VAL A 175 20.58 19.32 -25.20
N SER A 176 21.09 19.65 -26.38
CA SER A 176 20.97 18.91 -27.64
C SER A 176 21.21 17.42 -27.40
N ALA A 177 20.48 16.56 -28.12
CA ALA A 177 20.72 15.13 -28.12
C ALA A 177 22.20 14.80 -28.38
N PRO A 178 22.72 13.78 -27.68
CA PRO A 178 23.30 12.68 -28.44
C PRO A 178 22.79 11.32 -27.96
N VAL A 179 22.68 10.43 -28.93
CA VAL A 179 22.58 8.99 -28.77
C VAL A 179 23.77 8.51 -27.92
N VAL A 180 23.51 7.79 -26.83
CA VAL A 180 24.54 7.08 -26.07
C VAL A 180 24.11 5.62 -25.89
N ALA A 181 25.01 4.73 -26.31
CA ALA A 181 25.01 3.28 -26.19
C ALA A 181 24.79 2.80 -24.73
N PRO A 182 24.41 1.51 -24.51
CA PRO A 182 24.12 1.03 -23.17
C PRO A 182 25.39 1.02 -22.31
N VAL A 183 25.42 1.90 -21.32
CA VAL A 183 26.41 1.88 -20.25
C VAL A 183 25.94 0.85 -19.20
N PRO A 184 26.82 -0.06 -18.73
CA PRO A 184 26.45 -1.02 -17.70
C PRO A 184 26.23 -0.27 -16.38
N VAL A 185 24.98 -0.20 -15.93
CA VAL A 185 24.62 0.40 -14.65
C VAL A 185 24.96 -0.58 -13.53
N ALA A 186 26.07 -0.33 -12.86
CA ALA A 186 26.31 -0.81 -11.51
C ALA A 186 25.37 -0.07 -10.56
N ILE A 187 24.32 -0.74 -10.09
CA ILE A 187 23.42 -0.22 -9.07
C ILE A 187 24.17 -0.25 -7.74
N LYS A 188 24.52 0.91 -7.20
CA LYS A 188 24.80 1.05 -5.76
C LYS A 188 23.46 1.23 -5.05
N GLU A 189 23.03 0.18 -4.35
CA GLU A 189 21.90 0.20 -3.43
C GLU A 189 22.15 1.26 -2.35
N SER A 190 21.35 2.34 -2.36
CA SER A 190 21.33 3.34 -1.31
C SER A 190 20.56 2.79 -0.12
N ASN A 191 21.30 2.55 0.95
CA ASN A 191 20.91 1.92 2.20
C ASN A 191 20.04 2.85 3.07
N THR A 192 18.73 2.58 3.15
CA THR A 192 17.89 2.91 4.32
C THR A 192 17.08 1.67 4.69
N PRO A 193 17.38 0.99 5.82
CA PRO A 193 16.71 -0.24 6.18
C PRO A 193 15.42 0.08 6.93
N THR A 194 14.32 0.26 6.19
CA THR A 194 12.97 0.12 6.76
C THR A 194 12.37 -1.12 6.13
N VAL A 195 12.73 -2.28 6.69
CA VAL A 195 12.25 -3.58 6.26
C VAL A 195 10.77 -3.67 6.64
N THR A 196 9.88 -3.56 5.65
CA THR A 196 8.46 -3.89 5.82
C THR A 196 8.35 -5.37 6.14
N LEU A 197 7.74 -5.71 7.28
CA LEU A 197 7.31 -7.07 7.63
C LEU A 197 6.15 -7.47 6.70
N GLU A 198 6.41 -7.56 5.40
CA GLU A 198 5.42 -7.99 4.41
C GLU A 198 4.90 -9.38 4.81
N GLY A 199 3.58 -9.58 4.79
CA GLY A 199 2.96 -10.88 5.08
C GLY A 199 2.82 -11.26 6.57
N ILE A 200 3.10 -10.34 7.50
CA ILE A 200 2.84 -10.51 8.93
C ILE A 200 1.62 -9.64 9.29
N ASP A 201 0.73 -10.14 10.15
CA ASP A 201 -0.45 -9.38 10.57
C ASP A 201 -0.04 -8.08 11.28
N GLU A 202 -0.81 -7.02 11.07
CA GLU A 202 -0.52 -5.69 11.63
C GLU A 202 -0.37 -5.74 13.17
N VAL A 203 -1.16 -6.59 13.83
CA VAL A 203 -1.15 -6.78 15.28
C VAL A 203 0.17 -7.38 15.78
N THR A 204 0.70 -8.42 15.14
CA THR A 204 2.00 -8.99 15.53
C THR A 204 3.16 -8.07 15.14
N THR A 205 3.06 -7.34 14.03
CA THR A 205 4.05 -6.33 13.62
C THR A 205 4.21 -5.24 14.69
N LEU A 206 3.11 -4.72 15.24
CA LEU A 206 3.13 -3.73 16.31
C LEU A 206 3.72 -4.29 17.61
N LYS A 207 3.37 -5.53 17.98
CA LYS A 207 3.92 -6.20 19.17
C LYS A 207 5.43 -6.44 19.06
N LEU A 208 5.91 -6.81 17.87
CA LEU A 208 7.34 -6.99 17.59
C LEU A 208 8.09 -5.66 17.58
N ALA A 209 7.49 -4.61 17.00
CA ALA A 209 8.05 -3.27 17.02
C ALA A 209 8.20 -2.72 18.45
N ALA A 210 7.20 -2.95 19.31
CA ALA A 210 7.24 -2.59 20.73
C ALA A 210 8.33 -3.35 21.50
N ALA A 211 8.63 -4.60 21.12
CA ALA A 211 9.74 -5.39 21.65
C ALA A 211 11.11 -5.02 21.04
N GLY A 212 11.18 -3.96 20.24
CA GLY A 212 12.41 -3.48 19.61
C GLY A 212 12.92 -4.39 18.50
N VAL A 213 12.01 -5.06 17.78
CA VAL A 213 12.29 -5.81 16.54
C VAL A 213 11.66 -5.04 15.38
N LYS A 214 12.47 -4.29 14.64
CA LYS A 214 12.04 -3.43 13.53
C LYS A 214 12.40 -4.01 12.15
N SER A 215 13.10 -5.14 12.11
CA SER A 215 13.56 -5.76 10.87
C SER A 215 13.60 -7.29 10.99
N LEU A 216 13.56 -7.97 9.84
CA LEU A 216 13.66 -9.44 9.76
C LEU A 216 15.02 -9.95 10.24
N GLU A 217 16.08 -9.17 10.03
CA GLU A 217 17.42 -9.46 10.51
C GLU A 217 17.48 -9.43 12.04
N GLN A 218 16.88 -8.42 12.67
CA GLN A 218 16.79 -8.33 14.14
C GLN A 218 15.94 -9.45 14.73
N LEU A 219 14.88 -9.87 14.02
CA LEU A 219 14.07 -11.01 14.42
C LEU A 219 14.89 -12.30 14.39
N LEU A 220 15.72 -12.50 13.35
CA LEU A 220 16.60 -13.65 13.25
C LEU A 220 17.69 -13.65 14.31
N GLU A 221 18.34 -12.51 14.56
CA GLU A 221 19.38 -12.40 15.58
C GLU A 221 18.86 -12.74 16.97
N LYS A 222 17.69 -12.18 17.34
CA LYS A 222 17.06 -12.47 18.64
C LYS A 222 16.38 -13.84 18.69
N GLY A 223 15.90 -14.36 17.56
CA GLY A 223 15.06 -15.56 17.49
C GLY A 223 15.75 -16.84 17.02
N HIS A 224 17.07 -16.81 16.75
CA HIS A 224 17.78 -17.95 16.18
C HIS A 224 17.80 -19.20 17.08
N ASP A 225 17.73 -19.01 18.40
CA ASP A 225 17.78 -20.06 19.42
C ASP A 225 16.48 -20.18 20.21
N LYS A 226 16.26 -21.35 20.83
CA LYS A 226 15.08 -21.63 21.65
C LYS A 226 14.92 -20.64 22.82
N SER A 227 16.02 -20.19 23.44
CA SER A 227 15.97 -19.21 24.54
C SER A 227 15.44 -17.86 24.04
N GLY A 228 16.00 -17.36 22.95
CA GLY A 228 15.61 -16.07 22.38
C GLY A 228 14.16 -16.06 21.89
N ARG A 229 13.66 -17.18 21.34
CA ARG A 229 12.23 -17.31 20.99
C ARG A 229 11.31 -17.26 22.22
N LYS A 230 11.73 -17.84 23.34
CA LYS A 230 10.97 -17.82 24.60
C LYS A 230 10.94 -16.41 25.20
N GLU A 231 12.06 -15.71 25.16
CA GLU A 231 12.15 -14.30 25.57
C GLU A 231 11.24 -13.41 24.71
N LEU A 232 11.30 -13.55 23.39
CA LEU A 232 10.39 -12.86 22.48
C LEU A 232 8.93 -13.18 22.77
N SER A 233 8.60 -14.43 23.12
CA SER A 233 7.24 -14.84 23.47
C SER A 233 6.73 -14.12 24.72
N VAL A 234 7.56 -14.04 25.77
CA VAL A 234 7.23 -13.34 27.02
C VAL A 234 7.11 -11.84 26.79
N THR A 235 8.03 -11.22 26.04
CA THR A 235 8.03 -9.77 25.81
C THR A 235 6.90 -9.31 24.88
N THR A 236 6.57 -10.10 23.86
CA THR A 236 5.57 -9.70 22.84
C THR A 236 4.17 -10.23 23.13
N GLY A 237 4.03 -11.22 24.03
CA GLY A 237 2.77 -11.93 24.26
C GLY A 237 2.33 -12.80 23.07
N ILE A 238 3.22 -13.08 22.13
CA ILE A 238 2.96 -13.94 20.97
C ILE A 238 3.37 -15.38 21.32
N GLY A 239 2.56 -16.37 20.92
CA GLY A 239 2.88 -17.78 21.16
C GLY A 239 4.19 -18.23 20.51
N GLU A 240 4.95 -19.08 21.20
CA GLU A 240 6.25 -19.59 20.73
C GLU A 240 6.18 -20.23 19.32
N THR A 241 5.07 -20.89 18.99
CA THR A 241 4.84 -21.52 17.69
C THR A 241 4.74 -20.50 16.55
N THR A 242 4.10 -19.35 16.80
CA THR A 242 4.00 -18.26 15.83
C THR A 242 5.36 -17.60 15.64
N ILE A 243 6.09 -17.36 16.73
CA ILE A 243 7.46 -16.80 16.66
C ILE A 243 8.38 -17.72 15.88
N LEU A 244 8.30 -19.03 16.10
CA LEU A 244 9.10 -20.01 15.35
C LEU A 244 8.81 -19.93 13.84
N LYS A 245 7.55 -19.83 13.43
CA LYS A 245 7.18 -19.65 12.01
C LYS A 245 7.70 -18.34 11.43
N LEU A 246 7.68 -17.26 12.21
CA LEU A 246 8.21 -15.96 11.77
C LEU A 246 9.74 -16.01 11.60
N VAL A 247 10.46 -16.67 12.51
CA VAL A 247 11.90 -16.90 12.41
C VAL A 247 12.25 -17.77 11.20
N HIS A 248 11.47 -18.83 10.93
CA HIS A 248 11.60 -19.66 9.74
C HIS A 248 11.44 -18.85 8.44
N ARG A 249 10.36 -18.05 8.35
CA ARG A 249 10.11 -17.17 7.21
C ARG A 249 11.23 -16.15 7.02
N ALA A 250 11.73 -15.57 8.11
CA ALA A 250 12.85 -14.64 8.08
C ALA A 250 14.15 -15.31 7.59
N ASP A 251 14.43 -16.56 7.98
CA ASP A 251 15.62 -17.29 7.51
C ASP A 251 15.54 -17.56 6.01
N LEU A 252 14.37 -17.94 5.50
CA LEU A 252 14.13 -18.12 4.05
C LEU A 252 14.24 -16.82 3.26
N ALA A 253 13.79 -15.69 3.83
CA ALA A 253 13.84 -14.38 3.18
C ALA A 253 15.28 -13.86 2.93
N ARG A 254 16.30 -14.52 3.49
CA ARG A 254 17.72 -14.21 3.22
C ARG A 254 18.15 -14.58 1.79
N ILE A 255 17.39 -15.45 1.11
CA ILE A 255 17.65 -15.88 -0.27
C ILE A 255 17.05 -14.85 -1.22
N GLN A 256 17.84 -14.41 -2.19
CA GLN A 256 17.38 -13.40 -3.15
C GLN A 256 16.22 -13.93 -3.98
N GLY A 257 15.13 -13.19 -4.03
CA GLY A 257 13.91 -13.54 -4.76
C GLY A 257 12.88 -14.33 -3.95
N ILE A 258 13.14 -14.64 -2.68
CA ILE A 258 12.11 -15.15 -1.76
C ILE A 258 11.46 -13.98 -1.02
N ASN A 259 10.21 -13.66 -1.36
CA ASN A 259 9.39 -12.73 -0.62
C ASN A 259 8.61 -13.43 0.50
N ALA A 260 7.91 -12.67 1.35
CA ALA A 260 7.17 -13.23 2.47
C ALA A 260 6.07 -14.23 2.08
N SER A 261 5.35 -13.97 0.98
CA SER A 261 4.32 -14.89 0.47
C SER A 261 4.91 -16.22 0.00
N VAL A 262 6.07 -16.17 -0.66
CA VAL A 262 6.81 -17.37 -1.06
C VAL A 262 7.37 -18.10 0.15
N ALA A 263 7.87 -17.38 1.16
CA ALA A 263 8.34 -17.98 2.41
C ALA A 263 7.21 -18.71 3.17
N GLU A 264 6.01 -18.13 3.20
CA GLU A 264 4.83 -18.79 3.76
C GLU A 264 4.42 -20.04 2.95
N LEU A 265 4.50 -19.98 1.63
CA LEU A 265 4.23 -21.14 0.78
C LEU A 265 5.28 -22.25 0.99
N LEU A 266 6.55 -21.90 1.18
CA LEU A 266 7.62 -22.85 1.47
C LEU A 266 7.45 -23.51 2.84
N ASP A 267 7.10 -22.73 3.87
CA ASP A 267 6.76 -23.25 5.20
C ASP A 267 5.56 -24.21 5.11
N ALA A 268 4.51 -23.84 4.36
CA ALA A 268 3.37 -24.71 4.10
C ALA A 268 3.75 -25.98 3.30
N ALA A 269 4.78 -25.92 2.46
CA ALA A 269 5.34 -27.07 1.73
C ALA A 269 6.26 -27.95 2.59
N GLY A 270 6.44 -27.60 3.88
CA GLY A 270 7.28 -28.31 4.84
C GLY A 270 8.76 -27.95 4.74
N VAL A 271 9.09 -26.76 4.22
CA VAL A 271 10.44 -26.21 4.18
C VAL A 271 10.51 -25.07 5.19
N ALA A 272 11.01 -25.37 6.38
CA ALA A 272 11.03 -24.43 7.51
C ALA A 272 12.28 -23.54 7.51
N THR A 273 13.44 -24.08 7.09
CA THR A 273 14.72 -23.35 7.15
C THR A 273 15.47 -23.38 5.82
N MET A 274 16.46 -22.50 5.66
CA MET A 274 17.35 -22.56 4.49
C MET A 274 18.05 -23.93 4.40
N PHE A 275 18.39 -24.53 5.54
CA PHE A 275 19.00 -25.85 5.58
C PHE A 275 18.06 -26.92 5.01
N ASP A 276 16.77 -26.86 5.37
CA ASP A 276 15.77 -27.78 4.81
C ASP A 276 15.62 -27.57 3.30
N LEU A 277 15.63 -26.31 2.85
CA LEU A 277 15.54 -25.97 1.43
C LEU A 277 16.74 -26.54 0.65
N SER A 278 17.95 -26.43 1.19
CA SER A 278 19.19 -26.92 0.57
C SER A 278 19.20 -28.43 0.27
N GLN A 279 18.39 -29.20 1.01
CA GLN A 279 18.26 -30.65 0.88
C GLN A 279 17.08 -31.09 0.00
N ARG A 280 16.21 -30.17 -0.44
CA ARG A 280 15.04 -30.54 -1.25
C ARG A 280 15.42 -30.83 -2.70
N ASN A 281 14.62 -31.68 -3.33
CA ASN A 281 14.64 -31.87 -4.79
C ASN A 281 13.75 -30.81 -5.46
N PRO A 282 14.25 -30.04 -6.46
CA PRO A 282 13.49 -28.97 -7.11
C PRO A 282 12.16 -29.42 -7.71
N SER A 283 12.14 -30.56 -8.41
CA SER A 283 10.95 -31.07 -9.10
C SER A 283 9.86 -31.50 -8.13
N ASN A 284 10.25 -32.17 -7.04
CA ASN A 284 9.31 -32.59 -6.00
C ASN A 284 8.75 -31.40 -5.22
N LEU A 285 9.58 -30.40 -4.95
CA LEU A 285 9.16 -29.18 -4.25
C LEU A 285 8.17 -28.38 -5.09
N TYR A 286 8.44 -28.20 -6.38
CA TYR A 286 7.55 -27.52 -7.31
C TYR A 286 6.16 -28.19 -7.37
N GLY A 287 6.11 -29.53 -7.48
CA GLY A 287 4.85 -30.27 -7.47
C GLY A 287 4.03 -30.06 -6.19
N LYS A 288 4.69 -30.06 -5.01
CA LYS A 288 4.04 -29.78 -3.73
C LYS A 288 3.53 -28.34 -3.63
N MET A 289 4.34 -27.37 -4.05
CA MET A 289 3.96 -25.96 -4.04
C MET A 289 2.74 -25.72 -4.94
N GLN A 290 2.70 -26.30 -6.14
CA GLN A 290 1.53 -26.22 -7.02
C GLN A 290 0.28 -26.84 -6.39
N ALA A 291 0.39 -28.00 -5.75
CA ALA A 291 -0.74 -28.63 -5.07
C ALA A 291 -1.31 -27.73 -3.97
N ILE A 292 -0.44 -27.07 -3.19
CA ILE A 292 -0.82 -26.14 -2.14
C ILE A 292 -1.43 -24.86 -2.71
N ILE A 293 -0.86 -24.28 -3.77
CA ILE A 293 -1.42 -23.10 -4.44
C ILE A 293 -2.82 -23.41 -4.97
N LYS A 294 -3.03 -24.59 -5.58
CA LYS A 294 -4.34 -25.02 -6.07
C LYS A 294 -5.38 -25.16 -4.94
N GLN A 295 -4.95 -25.65 -3.78
CA GLN A 295 -5.84 -25.86 -2.62
C GLN A 295 -6.12 -24.58 -1.83
N LYS A 296 -5.10 -23.76 -1.58
CA LYS A 296 -5.16 -22.63 -0.65
C LYS A 296 -5.21 -21.25 -1.32
N LYS A 297 -5.06 -21.17 -2.66
CA LYS A 297 -5.05 -19.92 -3.45
C LYS A 297 -4.10 -18.84 -2.89
N LEU A 298 -2.96 -19.26 -2.33
CA LEU A 298 -2.05 -18.38 -1.57
C LEU A 298 -1.33 -17.34 -2.42
N ILE A 299 -1.03 -17.63 -3.70
CA ILE A 299 -0.23 -16.75 -4.56
C ILE A 299 -0.81 -16.76 -5.98
N GLN A 300 -0.92 -15.58 -6.60
CA GLN A 300 -1.40 -15.43 -7.97
C GLN A 300 -0.35 -15.80 -9.03
N LEU A 301 0.95 -15.61 -8.72
CA LEU A 301 2.06 -15.96 -9.59
C LEU A 301 2.92 -17.07 -8.95
N PRO A 302 2.82 -18.33 -9.42
CA PRO A 302 3.65 -19.42 -8.91
C PRO A 302 5.11 -19.26 -9.37
N PRO A 303 6.09 -19.64 -8.53
CA PRO A 303 7.50 -19.62 -8.92
C PRO A 303 7.82 -20.69 -9.97
N SER A 304 8.80 -20.42 -10.83
CA SER A 304 9.26 -21.38 -11.84
C SER A 304 10.20 -22.44 -11.25
N VAL A 305 10.37 -23.56 -11.95
CA VAL A 305 11.29 -24.63 -11.54
C VAL A 305 12.73 -24.13 -11.46
N ASP A 306 13.11 -23.21 -12.35
CA ASP A 306 14.47 -22.66 -12.37
C ASP A 306 14.71 -21.67 -11.23
N GLN A 307 13.70 -20.90 -10.81
CA GLN A 307 13.77 -20.10 -9.59
C GLN A 307 14.00 -20.98 -8.36
N ILE A 308 13.31 -22.13 -8.27
CA ILE A 308 13.49 -23.07 -7.16
C ILE A 308 14.90 -23.67 -7.16
N LYS A 309 15.46 -24.00 -8.34
CA LYS A 309 16.86 -24.47 -8.44
C LYS A 309 17.85 -23.42 -7.94
N GLU A 310 17.64 -22.17 -8.33
CA GLU A 310 18.47 -21.04 -7.91
C GLU A 310 18.41 -20.85 -6.39
N TRP A 311 17.22 -20.88 -5.80
CA TRP A 311 17.07 -20.80 -4.34
C TRP A 311 17.79 -21.94 -3.61
N ILE A 312 17.71 -23.18 -4.11
CA ILE A 312 18.43 -24.32 -3.53
C ILE A 312 19.95 -24.14 -3.66
N ALA A 313 20.43 -23.59 -4.78
CA ALA A 313 21.84 -23.30 -4.98
C ALA A 313 22.34 -22.20 -4.02
N GLN A 314 21.55 -21.15 -3.78
CA GLN A 314 21.86 -20.10 -2.81
C GLN A 314 21.82 -20.61 -1.37
N ALA A 315 20.80 -21.43 -1.03
CA ALA A 315 20.66 -22.04 0.28
C ALA A 315 21.88 -22.89 0.67
N LYS A 316 22.52 -23.55 -0.29
CA LYS A 316 23.76 -24.33 -0.08
C LYS A 316 25.00 -23.47 0.20
N LYS A 317 25.01 -22.22 -0.25
CA LYS A 317 26.15 -21.30 -0.10
C LYS A 317 26.11 -20.50 1.20
N LEU A 318 24.92 -20.30 1.76
CA LEU A 318 24.73 -19.44 2.93
C LEU A 318 24.94 -20.20 4.25
N PRO A 319 25.54 -19.55 5.28
CA PRO A 319 25.72 -20.18 6.57
C PRO A 319 24.37 -20.33 7.29
N ARG A 320 24.23 -21.46 7.99
CA ARG A 320 23.11 -21.76 8.89
C ARG A 320 23.10 -20.75 10.03
N LYS A 321 21.99 -20.01 10.19
CA LYS A 321 21.79 -19.10 11.32
C LYS A 321 20.78 -19.65 12.34
N VAL A 322 19.73 -20.32 11.89
CA VAL A 322 18.70 -20.86 12.80
C VAL A 322 19.09 -22.25 13.33
N LEU A 323 19.13 -22.38 14.65
CA LEU A 323 19.25 -23.65 15.35
C LEU A 323 17.85 -24.08 15.78
N VAL A 324 17.44 -25.25 15.30
CA VAL A 324 16.10 -25.82 15.53
C VAL A 324 16.06 -26.36 16.96
#